data_AF-A0A537GYV3-F1
#
_entry.id   AF-A0A537GYV3-F1
#
_cell.length_a   1.000
_cell.length_b   1.000
_cell.length_c   1.000
_cell.angle_alpha   90.00
_cell.angle_beta   90.00
_cell.angle_gamma   90.00
#
_symmetry.space_group_name_H-M   'P 1'
#
loop_
_entity.id
_entity.type
_entity.pdbx_description
1 polymer ?
#
loop_
_entity_poly.entity_id
_entity_poly.type
_entity_poly.pdbx_seq_one_letter_code
_entity_poly.pdbx_strand_id
1 'polypeptide(L)'
;MTGFKEATFIEGKLVRIAKGKIEVECEDDGTGEPALLTLKLGDVDIDLDTIGEEVRVVIVDGRVARITRLSRKSREKPHQELYGVSGSPHEAGSDLAG
;
A
#
# COMPACT_ATOMS: atom_id res chain seq x y z
N MET A 1 34.62 -1.89 -2.93
CA MET A 1 34.00 -2.62 -1.81
C MET A 1 32.50 -2.42 -1.95
N THR A 2 31.75 -3.51 -2.11
CA THR A 2 30.28 -3.47 -2.26
C THR A 2 29.67 -2.91 -0.97
N GLY A 3 29.38 -1.61 -0.98
CA GLY A 3 28.88 -0.85 0.16
C GLY A 3 27.40 -1.13 0.43
N PHE A 4 27.11 -2.31 0.95
CA PHE A 4 25.79 -2.62 1.47
C PHE A 4 25.54 -1.78 2.73
N LYS A 5 24.50 -0.95 2.69
CA LYS A 5 24.03 -0.22 3.86
C LYS A 5 22.99 -1.08 4.55
N GLU A 6 23.14 -1.25 5.85
CA GLU A 6 22.17 -1.95 6.67
C GLU A 6 20.85 -1.17 6.67
N ALA A 7 19.75 -1.88 6.46
CA ALA A 7 18.41 -1.31 6.44
C ALA A 7 17.59 -1.89 7.59
N THR A 8 16.92 -1.03 8.32
CA THR A 8 15.98 -1.41 9.37
C THR A 8 14.56 -1.20 8.87
N PHE A 9 13.67 -2.12 9.22
CA PHE A 9 12.26 -2.04 8.90
C PHE A 9 11.46 -1.86 10.18
N ILE A 10 10.52 -0.92 10.17
CA ILE A 10 9.49 -0.81 11.20
C ILE A 10 8.12 -0.84 10.55
N GLU A 11 7.16 -1.42 11.25
CA GLU A 11 5.76 -1.39 10.86
C GLU A 11 4.96 -0.72 11.97
N GLY A 12 3.95 0.06 11.58
CA GLY A 12 3.12 0.78 12.52
C GLY A 12 2.22 1.77 11.83
N LYS A 13 1.46 2.54 12.60
CA LYS A 13 0.55 3.56 12.10
C LYS A 13 1.28 4.89 11.97
N LEU A 14 1.28 5.49 10.78
CA LEU A 14 1.84 6.83 10.59
C LEU A 14 0.89 7.85 11.23
N VAL A 15 1.28 8.53 12.30
CA VAL A 15 0.40 9.45 13.03
C VAL A 15 0.66 10.91 12.69
N ARG A 16 1.87 11.26 12.25
CA ARG A 16 2.23 12.65 11.96
C ARG A 16 3.43 12.76 11.03
N ILE A 17 3.42 13.83 10.23
CA ILE A 17 4.59 14.33 9.49
C ILE A 17 4.78 15.80 9.86
N ALA A 18 5.96 16.17 10.36
CA ALA A 18 6.25 17.55 10.73
C ALA A 18 7.76 17.85 10.70
N LYS A 19 8.14 19.00 10.14
CA LYS A 19 9.51 19.56 10.23
C LYS A 19 10.62 18.55 9.89
N GLY A 20 10.45 17.78 8.82
CA GLY A 20 11.45 16.79 8.39
C GLY A 20 11.54 15.55 9.30
N LYS A 21 10.46 15.23 10.03
CA LYS A 21 10.32 14.04 10.85
C LYS A 21 8.96 13.39 10.64
N ILE A 22 8.89 12.11 10.95
CA ILE A 22 7.64 11.35 11.05
C ILE A 22 7.50 10.76 12.44
N GLU A 23 6.26 10.58 12.86
CA GLU A 23 5.90 9.83 14.07
C GLU A 23 5.11 8.60 13.66
N VAL A 24 5.57 7.42 14.11
CA VAL A 24 4.94 6.12 13.84
C VAL A 24 4.60 5.48 15.16
N GLU A 25 3.33 5.12 15.34
CA GLU A 25 2.87 4.31 16.48
C GLU A 25 3.07 2.83 16.14
N CYS A 26 3.91 2.14 16.90
CA CYS A 26 4.21 0.71 16.76
C CYS A 26 3.95 -0.01 18.10
N GLU A 27 3.64 -1.30 18.04
CA GLU A 27 3.52 -2.13 19.23
C GLU A 27 4.93 -2.42 19.77
N ASP A 28 5.17 -2.18 21.06
CA ASP A 28 6.41 -2.56 21.70
C ASP A 28 6.41 -4.05 22.05
N ASP A 29 7.27 -4.84 21.42
CA ASP A 29 7.36 -6.31 21.60
C ASP A 29 7.64 -6.74 23.06
N GLY A 30 8.09 -5.83 23.94
CA GLY A 30 8.40 -6.12 25.34
C GLY A 30 7.23 -5.90 26.31
N THR A 31 6.33 -4.99 25.98
CA THR A 31 5.24 -4.53 26.88
C THR A 31 3.85 -4.73 26.28
N GLY A 32 3.74 -4.87 24.96
CA GLY A 32 2.48 -4.86 24.23
C GLY A 32 1.79 -3.49 24.24
N GLU A 33 2.45 -2.44 24.72
CA GLU A 33 1.91 -1.09 24.75
C GLU A 33 2.23 -0.34 23.44
N PRO A 34 1.36 0.59 23.01
CA PRO A 34 1.64 1.43 21.85
C PRO A 34 2.81 2.38 22.17
N ALA A 35 3.88 2.28 21.39
CA ALA A 35 5.04 3.15 21.46
C ALA A 35 5.07 4.11 20.26
N LEU A 36 5.33 5.39 20.52
CA LEU A 36 5.50 6.41 19.49
C LEU A 36 6.97 6.57 19.12
N LEU A 37 7.32 6.16 17.91
CA LEU A 37 8.66 6.29 17.35
C LEU A 37 8.78 7.57 16.51
N THR A 38 9.75 8.43 16.85
CA THR A 38 10.06 9.62 16.05
C THR A 38 11.26 9.35 15.14
N LEU A 39 11.07 9.46 13.83
CA LEU A 39 12.11 9.18 12.83
C LEU A 39 12.46 10.41 12.00
N LYS A 40 13.73 10.53 11.61
CA LYS A 40 14.20 11.61 10.71
C LYS A 40 13.82 11.27 9.28
N LEU A 41 13.17 12.21 8.61
CA LEU A 41 12.81 12.07 7.21
C LEU A 41 14.05 12.23 6.33
N GLY A 42 14.22 11.30 5.38
CA GLY A 42 15.19 11.44 4.30
C GLY A 42 14.60 12.24 3.13
N ASP A 43 15.23 12.09 1.96
CA ASP A 43 14.74 12.63 0.70
C ASP A 43 13.72 11.64 0.11
N VAL A 44 12.48 11.74 0.59
CA VAL A 44 11.37 10.89 0.16
C VAL A 44 10.12 11.73 0.01
N ASP A 45 9.40 11.50 -1.08
CA ASP A 45 8.07 12.06 -1.29
C ASP A 45 7.04 11.23 -0.52
N ILE A 46 6.21 11.88 0.28
CA ILE A 46 5.20 11.22 1.10
C ILE A 46 3.87 11.93 0.91
N ASP A 47 2.88 11.14 0.52
CA ASP A 47 1.51 11.57 0.46
C ASP A 47 0.95 11.78 1.88
N LEU A 48 0.41 12.97 2.15
CA LEU A 48 -0.22 13.32 3.41
C LEU A 48 -1.46 12.46 3.69
N ASP A 49 -2.09 11.91 2.66
CA ASP A 49 -3.19 10.95 2.78
C ASP A 49 -2.74 9.61 3.39
N THR A 50 -1.44 9.39 3.56
CA THR A 50 -0.87 8.24 4.28
C THR A 50 -0.98 8.42 5.81
N ILE A 51 -1.24 9.62 6.32
CA ILE A 51 -1.38 9.86 7.76
C ILE A 51 -2.66 9.17 8.25
N GLY A 52 -2.53 8.36 9.30
CA GLY A 52 -3.58 7.52 9.87
C GLY A 52 -3.56 6.08 9.38
N GLU A 53 -2.73 5.77 8.39
CA GLU A 53 -2.64 4.43 7.79
C GLU A 53 -1.52 3.59 8.40
N GLU A 54 -1.66 2.27 8.30
CA GLU A 54 -0.56 1.37 8.58
C GLU A 54 0.48 1.46 7.47
N VAL A 55 1.75 1.54 7.87
CA VAL A 55 2.88 1.70 6.97
C VAL A 55 4.04 0.80 7.39
N ARG A 56 4.83 0.39 6.40
CA ARG A 56 6.19 -0.10 6.58
C ARG A 56 7.15 1.03 6.25
N VAL A 57 8.01 1.38 7.20
CA VAL A 57 9.06 2.38 7.02
C VAL A 57 10.41 1.68 6.90
N VAL A 58 11.17 2.06 5.87
CA VAL A 58 12.53 1.60 5.64
C VAL A 58 13.49 2.69 6.09
N ILE A 59 14.42 2.34 6.97
CA ILE A 59 15.40 3.25 7.54
C ILE A 59 16.78 2.82 7.05
N VAL A 60 17.52 3.75 6.46
CA VAL A 60 18.90 3.56 6.02
C VAL A 60 19.74 4.71 6.57
N ASP A 61 20.88 4.41 7.18
CA ASP A 61 21.76 5.39 7.83
C ASP A 61 21.02 6.32 8.84
N GLY A 62 20.04 5.76 9.56
CA GLY A 62 19.24 6.50 10.56
C GLY A 62 18.26 7.52 9.98
N ARG A 63 17.95 7.45 8.68
CA ARG A 63 16.91 8.26 8.02
C ARG A 63 15.93 7.40 7.27
N VAL A 64 14.69 7.89 7.17
CA VAL A 64 13.66 7.24 6.38
C VAL A 64 14.01 7.33 4.90
N ALA A 65 14.20 6.17 4.28
CA ALA A 65 14.51 6.02 2.85
C ALA A 65 13.28 5.61 2.03
N ARG A 66 12.23 5.08 2.67
CA ARG A 66 10.96 4.75 2.02
C ARG A 66 9.84 4.58 3.04
N ILE A 67 8.62 5.00 2.67
CA ILE A 67 7.39 4.66 3.38
C ILE A 67 6.48 3.92 2.41
N THR A 68 5.91 2.80 2.85
CA THR A 68 4.97 2.00 2.05
C THR A 68 3.70 1.77 2.85
N ARG A 69 2.54 2.20 2.34
CA ARG A 69 1.25 1.92 2.95
C ARG A 69 0.97 0.42 2.94
N LEU A 70 0.69 -0.14 4.11
CA LEU A 70 0.25 -1.50 4.32
C LEU A 70 -1.28 -1.48 4.31
N SER A 71 -1.88 -1.72 3.14
CA SER A 71 -3.33 -1.70 3.00
C SER A 71 -3.99 -2.77 3.89
N ARG A 72 -4.94 -2.36 4.76
CA ARG A 72 -5.91 -3.29 5.36
C ARG A 72 -6.96 -3.66 4.30
N LYS A 73 -6.61 -4.65 3.47
CA LYS A 73 -7.42 -5.34 2.44
C LYS A 73 -7.49 -4.69 1.05
N SER A 74 -7.06 -5.49 0.08
CA SER A 74 -7.68 -5.67 -1.24
C SER A 74 -9.18 -5.35 -1.21
N ARG A 75 -9.58 -4.19 -1.72
CA ARG A 75 -10.94 -3.95 -2.17
C ARG A 75 -10.92 -2.97 -3.33
N GLU A 76 -10.63 -3.50 -4.50
CA GLU A 76 -11.41 -3.26 -5.72
C GLU A 76 -11.09 -4.38 -6.70
N LYS A 77 -11.97 -5.40 -6.75
CA LYS A 77 -12.23 -6.04 -8.04
C LYS A 77 -12.79 -4.92 -8.92
N PRO A 78 -12.22 -4.58 -10.09
CA PRO A 78 -13.03 -3.95 -11.10
C PRO A 78 -14.04 -5.02 -11.52
N HIS A 79 -15.26 -4.92 -10.99
CA HIS A 79 -16.44 -5.46 -11.66
C HIS A 79 -16.41 -4.84 -13.06
N GLN A 80 -16.01 -5.62 -14.07
CA GLN A 80 -16.30 -5.29 -15.45
C GLN A 80 -17.82 -5.42 -15.61
N GLU A 81 -18.55 -4.37 -15.29
CA GLU A 81 -19.82 -4.09 -15.96
C GLU A 81 -19.47 -3.66 -17.38
N LEU A 82 -19.30 -4.64 -18.27
CA LEU A 82 -19.37 -4.40 -19.70
C LEU A 82 -20.82 -4.58 -20.13
N TYR A 83 -21.51 -3.44 -20.16
CA TYR A 83 -22.76 -3.24 -20.86
C TYR A 83 -22.71 -3.86 -22.27
N GLY A 84 -23.72 -4.67 -22.57
CA GLY A 84 -24.40 -4.78 -23.86
C GLY A 84 -23.56 -5.07 -25.12
N VAL A 85 -23.59 -6.33 -25.58
CA VAL A 85 -23.74 -6.62 -27.00
C VAL A 85 -24.82 -7.69 -27.17
N SER A 86 -25.95 -7.25 -27.72
CA SER A 86 -26.95 -8.09 -28.37
C SER A 86 -26.30 -8.93 -29.47
N GLY A 87 -26.55 -10.23 -29.45
CA GLY A 87 -26.19 -11.12 -30.54
C GLY A 87 -26.98 -12.42 -30.43
N SER A 88 -28.22 -12.40 -30.89
CA SER A 88 -28.99 -13.61 -31.18
C SER A 88 -28.26 -14.41 -32.27
N PRO A 89 -27.92 -15.69 -32.06
CA PRO A 89 -27.59 -16.56 -33.16
C PRO A 89 -28.91 -16.99 -33.80
N HIS A 90 -29.25 -16.32 -34.89
CA HIS A 90 -30.23 -16.80 -35.84
C HIS A 90 -29.56 -17.96 -36.60
N GLU A 91 -29.65 -19.19 -36.10
CA GLU A 91 -29.29 -20.35 -36.92
C GLU A 91 -30.44 -20.68 -37.87
N ALA A 92 -30.10 -20.58 -39.14
CA ALA A 92 -30.91 -20.91 -40.29
C ALA A 92 -31.10 -22.43 -40.37
N GLY A 93 -32.36 -22.88 -40.32
CA GLY A 93 -32.77 -24.20 -40.75
C GLY A 93 -33.72 -24.06 -41.94
N SER A 94 -33.19 -23.65 -43.09
CA SER A 94 -33.84 -23.95 -44.37
C SER A 94 -33.16 -25.17 -44.94
N ASP A 95 -33.86 -26.30 -44.99
CA ASP A 95 -33.72 -27.18 -46.15
C ASP A 95 -35.01 -27.98 -46.37
N LEU A 96 -35.48 -27.87 -47.60
CA LEU A 96 -36.65 -28.51 -48.18
C LEU A 96 -36.15 -29.71 -49.00
N ALA A 97 -36.57 -30.92 -48.64
CA ALA A 97 -36.65 -32.09 -49.52
C ALA A 97 -37.37 -33.19 -48.71
N GLY A 98 -38.41 -33.88 -49.15
CA GLY A 98 -39.12 -34.03 -50.41
C GLY A 98 -40.07 -35.20 -50.18
#